data_AF-A0A2V5ULZ1-F1
#
_entry.id   AF-A0A2V5ULZ1-F1
#
_cell.length_a   1.000
_cell.length_b   1.000
_cell.length_c   1.000
_cell.angle_alpha   90.00
_cell.angle_beta   90.00
_cell.angle_gamma   90.00
#
_symmetry.space_group_name_H-M   'P 1'
#
loop_
_entity.id
_entity.type
_entity.pdbx_description
1 polymer ?
#
loop_
_entity_poly.entity_id
_entity_poly.type
_entity_poly.pdbx_seq_one_letter_code
_entity_poly.pdbx_strand_id
1 'polypeptide(L)'
;MKDAARLATYFAATILIGALLAPLLFWAGKSLAAHGLFSFLARSDFETFFHRAILIAAAVLLWPFLRFSNMRSRTDLGLTPNQRWCPDLFAGLLLSVIPLLCCGVLLIAFNVYSFRHNFAWVRFGKIVAASITVPVIEETFFRGIVLGVLLRTGRQYVSIFVTSALFSVI
;
A
#
# COMPACT_ATOMS: atom_id res chain seq x y z
N MET A 1 19.90 14.31 7.25
CA MET A 1 18.65 14.87 7.86
C MET A 1 17.73 15.52 6.84
N LYS A 2 18.24 16.22 5.81
CA LYS A 2 17.41 16.89 4.77
C LYS A 2 16.46 15.92 4.04
N ASP A 3 16.89 14.70 3.76
CA ASP A 3 16.07 13.73 3.00
C ASP A 3 14.93 13.11 3.83
N ALA A 4 15.17 12.82 5.11
CA ALA A 4 14.13 12.38 6.02
C ALA A 4 13.06 13.47 6.25
N ALA A 5 13.48 14.73 6.34
CA ALA A 5 12.56 15.87 6.42
C ALA A 5 11.70 15.97 5.15
N ARG A 6 12.29 15.79 3.96
CA ARG A 6 11.52 15.76 2.69
C ARG A 6 10.48 14.65 2.68
N LEU A 7 10.81 13.46 3.18
CA LEU A 7 9.86 12.36 3.27
C LEU A 7 8.71 12.67 4.24
N ALA A 8 9.02 13.25 5.41
CA ALA A 8 7.99 13.70 6.35
C ALA A 8 7.09 14.78 5.74
N THR A 9 7.67 15.75 5.00
CA THR A 9 6.92 16.77 4.26
C THR A 9 6.03 16.14 3.21
N TYR A 10 6.50 15.11 2.50
CA TYR A 10 5.69 14.37 1.52
C TYR A 10 4.46 13.73 2.17
N PHE A 11 4.62 13.04 3.30
CA PHE A 11 3.49 12.45 4.02
C PHE A 11 2.51 13.51 4.53
N ALA A 12 3.02 14.57 5.16
CA ALA A 12 2.20 15.66 5.66
C ALA A 12 1.41 16.36 4.53
N ALA A 13 2.09 16.64 3.41
CA ALA A 13 1.46 17.25 2.24
C ALA A 13 0.43 16.32 1.59
N THR A 14 0.69 15.01 1.57
CA THR A 14 -0.27 14.01 1.06
C THR A 14 -1.56 14.01 1.89
N ILE A 15 -1.43 14.02 3.23
CA ILE A 15 -2.58 14.09 4.14
C ILE A 15 -3.33 15.40 3.97
N LEU A 16 -2.62 16.55 3.95
CA LEU A 16 -3.24 17.86 3.77
C LEU A 16 -3.97 17.96 2.43
N ILE A 17 -3.30 17.66 1.32
CA ILE A 17 -3.91 17.75 -0.01
C ILE A 17 -5.06 16.75 -0.12
N GLY A 18 -4.91 15.52 0.38
CA GLY A 18 -5.99 14.54 0.41
C GLY A 18 -7.20 15.04 1.20
N ALA A 19 -6.99 15.67 2.35
CA ALA A 19 -8.05 16.25 3.18
C ALA A 19 -8.76 17.43 2.52
N LEU A 20 -8.04 18.31 1.81
CA LEU A 20 -8.64 19.39 1.02
C LEU A 20 -9.38 18.87 -0.22
N LEU A 21 -8.87 17.81 -0.84
CA LEU A 21 -9.40 17.24 -2.08
C LEU A 21 -10.65 16.37 -1.82
N ALA A 22 -10.74 15.72 -0.66
CA ALA A 22 -11.87 14.87 -0.26
C ALA A 22 -13.26 15.55 -0.36
N PRO A 23 -13.50 16.75 0.23
CA PRO A 23 -14.78 17.43 0.09
C PRO A 23 -15.08 17.81 -1.36
N LEU A 24 -14.08 18.26 -2.12
CA LEU A 24 -14.26 18.59 -3.54
C LEU A 24 -14.72 17.37 -4.35
N LEU A 25 -14.09 16.21 -4.16
CA LEU A 25 -14.51 14.96 -4.79
C LEU A 25 -15.90 14.51 -4.33
N PHE A 26 -16.22 14.67 -3.06
CA PHE A 26 -17.51 14.25 -2.53
C PHE A 26 -18.66 15.06 -3.15
N TRP A 27 -18.55 16.38 -3.16
CA TRP A 27 -19.56 17.25 -3.77
C TRP A 27 -19.65 17.05 -5.28
N ALA A 28 -18.52 16.96 -5.97
CA ALA A 28 -18.50 16.66 -7.40
C ALA A 28 -19.15 15.30 -7.69
N GLY A 29 -18.84 14.28 -6.91
CA GLY A 29 -19.40 12.93 -7.04
C GLY A 29 -20.92 12.88 -6.82
N LYS A 30 -21.42 13.59 -5.80
CA LYS A 30 -22.87 13.69 -5.54
C LYS A 30 -23.60 14.49 -6.62
N SER A 31 -22.99 15.57 -7.12
CA SER A 31 -23.52 16.34 -8.24
C SER A 31 -23.61 15.49 -9.51
N LEU A 32 -22.54 14.73 -9.84
CA LEU A 32 -22.52 13.85 -11.01
C LEU A 32 -23.57 12.73 -10.90
N ALA A 33 -23.74 12.16 -9.70
CA ALA A 33 -24.77 11.17 -9.42
C ALA A 33 -26.19 11.74 -9.58
N ALA A 34 -26.41 13.01 -9.22
CA ALA A 34 -27.69 13.70 -9.43
C ALA A 34 -28.01 13.89 -10.93
N HIS A 35 -26.99 13.99 -11.78
CA HIS A 35 -27.16 14.04 -13.24
C HIS A 35 -27.30 12.64 -13.89
N GLY A 36 -27.46 11.58 -13.08
CA GLY A 36 -27.64 10.20 -13.55
C GLY A 36 -26.35 9.49 -13.96
N LEU A 37 -25.18 10.13 -13.81
CA LEU A 37 -23.89 9.54 -14.13
C LEU A 37 -23.29 8.86 -12.88
N PHE A 38 -22.90 7.59 -13.02
CA PHE A 38 -22.31 6.77 -11.96
C PHE A 38 -23.12 6.74 -10.65
N SER A 39 -24.33 6.17 -10.71
CA SER A 39 -25.23 5.98 -9.55
C SER A 39 -24.60 5.28 -8.33
N PHE A 40 -23.50 4.54 -8.50
CA PHE A 40 -22.72 3.97 -7.39
C PHE A 40 -22.12 5.04 -6.45
N LEU A 41 -21.78 6.23 -6.95
CA LEU A 41 -21.26 7.33 -6.12
C LEU A 41 -22.32 7.89 -5.16
N ALA A 42 -23.61 7.74 -5.48
CA ALA A 42 -24.69 8.14 -4.59
C ALA A 42 -24.70 7.33 -3.29
N ARG A 43 -24.34 6.04 -3.35
CA ARG A 43 -24.30 5.12 -2.20
C ARG A 43 -22.96 5.11 -1.45
N SER A 44 -21.94 5.80 -1.96
CA SER A 44 -20.62 5.81 -1.33
C SER A 44 -20.56 6.86 -0.21
N ASP A 45 -20.05 6.46 0.94
CA ASP A 45 -19.83 7.35 2.09
C ASP A 45 -18.63 8.28 1.89
N PHE A 46 -18.61 9.39 2.62
CA PHE A 46 -17.52 10.37 2.58
C PHE A 46 -16.15 9.71 2.83
N GLU A 47 -16.09 8.73 3.72
CA GLU A 47 -14.88 7.97 4.04
C GLU A 47 -14.23 7.34 2.80
N THR A 48 -15.04 6.79 1.89
CA THR A 48 -14.52 6.20 0.64
C THR A 48 -13.87 7.26 -0.25
N PHE A 49 -14.43 8.46 -0.29
CA PHE A 49 -13.87 9.59 -1.03
C PHE A 49 -12.58 10.10 -0.38
N PHE A 50 -12.52 10.15 0.96
CA PHE A 50 -11.33 10.55 1.70
C PHE A 50 -10.14 9.61 1.42
N HIS A 51 -10.34 8.30 1.53
CA HIS A 51 -9.30 7.30 1.21
C HIS A 51 -8.80 7.44 -0.24
N ARG A 52 -9.71 7.60 -1.20
CA ARG A 52 -9.33 7.79 -2.61
C ARG A 52 -8.63 9.12 -2.84
N ALA A 53 -9.04 10.18 -2.17
CA ALA A 53 -8.40 11.49 -2.27
C ALA A 53 -6.97 11.47 -1.73
N ILE A 54 -6.73 10.78 -0.61
CA ILE A 54 -5.38 10.53 -0.09
C ILE A 54 -4.54 9.74 -1.10
N LEU A 55 -5.08 8.66 -1.68
CA LEU A 55 -4.35 7.86 -2.68
C LEU A 55 -4.02 8.67 -3.94
N ILE A 56 -4.95 9.49 -4.42
CA ILE A 56 -4.72 10.40 -5.56
C ILE A 56 -3.65 11.43 -5.19
N ALA A 57 -3.76 12.06 -4.02
CA ALA A 57 -2.77 13.03 -3.54
C ALA A 57 -1.38 12.39 -3.44
N ALA A 58 -1.29 11.18 -2.89
CA ALA A 58 -0.06 10.40 -2.78
C ALA A 58 0.53 10.15 -4.17
N ALA A 59 -0.26 9.62 -5.11
CA ALA A 59 0.20 9.33 -6.47
C ALA A 59 0.69 10.59 -7.21
N VAL A 60 -0.03 11.70 -7.07
CA VAL A 60 0.33 12.98 -7.71
C VAL A 60 1.60 13.57 -7.09
N LEU A 61 1.77 13.51 -5.76
CA LEU A 61 2.96 14.03 -5.08
C LEU A 61 4.17 13.10 -5.19
N LEU A 62 3.97 11.82 -5.50
CA LEU A 62 5.05 10.85 -5.61
C LEU A 62 5.98 11.22 -6.77
N TRP A 63 5.42 11.65 -7.90
CA TRP A 63 6.21 12.13 -9.05
C TRP A 63 7.14 13.32 -8.72
N PRO A 64 6.67 14.46 -8.19
CA PRO A 64 7.54 15.57 -7.82
C PRO A 64 8.51 15.17 -6.71
N PHE A 65 8.10 14.34 -5.74
CA PHE A 65 8.99 13.85 -4.69
C PHE A 65 10.20 13.09 -5.25
N LEU A 66 9.96 12.18 -6.21
CA LEU A 66 11.03 11.45 -6.90
C LEU A 66 11.94 12.40 -7.70
N ARG A 67 11.35 13.38 -8.39
CA ARG A 67 12.10 14.36 -9.19
C ARG A 67 12.99 15.25 -8.31
N PHE A 68 12.51 15.72 -7.17
CA PHE A 68 13.27 16.57 -6.25
C PHE A 68 14.32 15.81 -5.42
N SER A 69 14.13 14.50 -5.23
CA SER A 69 15.06 13.65 -4.48
C SER A 69 16.22 13.11 -5.33
N ASN A 70 16.28 13.48 -6.61
CA ASN A 70 17.30 13.06 -7.59
C ASN A 70 17.49 11.52 -7.65
N MET A 71 16.43 10.77 -7.31
CA MET A 71 16.40 9.31 -7.33
C MET A 71 16.00 8.84 -8.72
N ARG A 72 16.91 9.00 -9.69
CA ARG A 72 16.64 8.67 -11.10
C ARG A 72 17.02 7.24 -11.49
N SER A 73 17.78 6.52 -10.67
CA SER A 73 18.27 5.19 -11.03
C SER A 73 17.65 4.08 -10.17
N ARG A 74 17.21 2.98 -10.80
CA ARG A 74 16.76 1.76 -10.11
C ARG A 74 17.85 1.16 -9.20
N THR A 75 19.11 1.41 -9.53
CA THR A 75 20.27 1.01 -8.74
C THR A 75 20.38 1.78 -7.41
N ASP A 76 19.92 3.04 -7.38
CA ASP A 76 19.89 3.87 -6.17
C ASP A 76 18.73 3.50 -5.23
N LEU A 77 17.70 2.84 -5.76
CA LEU A 77 16.53 2.35 -5.02
C LEU A 77 16.76 0.96 -4.42
N GLY A 78 17.95 0.36 -4.60
CA GLY A 78 18.24 -1.00 -4.12
C GLY A 78 17.41 -2.10 -4.80
N LEU A 79 16.71 -1.78 -5.89
CA LEU A 79 15.92 -2.71 -6.70
C LEU A 79 16.82 -3.50 -7.64
N THR A 80 17.84 -4.18 -7.09
CA THR A 80 18.68 -5.08 -7.86
C THR A 80 17.97 -6.43 -8.05
N PRO A 81 18.05 -7.04 -9.23
CA PRO A 81 17.48 -8.37 -9.45
C PRO A 81 18.12 -9.36 -8.47
N ASN A 82 17.28 -10.03 -7.67
CA ASN A 82 17.77 -11.05 -6.77
C ASN A 82 18.18 -12.29 -7.58
N GLN A 83 19.46 -12.66 -7.50
CA GLN A 83 19.99 -13.84 -8.18
C GLN A 83 19.42 -15.15 -7.62
N ARG A 84 18.88 -15.12 -6.39
CA ARG A 84 18.23 -16.26 -5.70
C ARG A 84 16.72 -16.08 -5.55
N TRP A 85 16.08 -15.43 -6.51
CA TRP A 85 14.64 -15.12 -6.43
C TRP A 85 13.74 -16.36 -6.25
N CYS A 86 13.98 -17.48 -6.96
CA CYS A 86 13.17 -18.70 -6.83
C CYS A 86 13.17 -19.32 -5.42
N PRO A 87 14.34 -19.64 -4.82
CA PRO A 87 14.36 -20.23 -3.48
C PRO A 87 13.83 -19.27 -2.41
N ASP A 88 14.06 -17.96 -2.55
CA ASP A 88 13.56 -16.98 -1.58
C ASP A 88 12.03 -16.83 -1.68
N LEU A 89 11.46 -16.88 -2.89
CA LEU A 89 10.00 -16.92 -3.07
C LEU A 89 9.40 -18.19 -2.47
N PHE A 90 10.02 -19.34 -2.69
CA PHE A 90 9.52 -20.60 -2.14
C PHE A 90 9.60 -20.63 -0.61
N ALA A 91 10.69 -20.12 -0.05
CA ALA A 91 10.85 -19.96 1.39
C ALA A 91 9.78 -19.03 1.97
N GLY A 92 9.52 -17.88 1.33
CA GLY A 92 8.45 -16.96 1.74
C GLY A 92 7.05 -17.57 1.64
N LEU A 93 6.78 -18.35 0.60
CA LEU A 93 5.52 -19.07 0.44
C LEU A 93 5.35 -20.11 1.54
N LEU A 94 6.37 -20.93 1.81
CA LEU A 94 6.31 -21.90 2.90
C LEU A 94 6.12 -21.23 4.26
N LEU A 95 6.86 -20.15 4.51
CA LEU A 95 6.82 -19.42 5.78
C LEU A 95 5.48 -18.71 6.01
N SER A 96 4.74 -18.35 4.96
CA SER A 96 3.39 -17.77 5.06
C SER A 96 2.29 -18.83 5.11
N VAL A 97 2.35 -19.86 4.26
CA VAL A 97 1.31 -20.90 4.17
C VAL A 97 1.29 -21.80 5.40
N ILE A 98 2.45 -22.22 5.91
CA ILE A 98 2.51 -23.18 7.02
C ILE A 98 1.83 -22.64 8.30
N PRO A 99 2.17 -21.43 8.81
CA PRO A 99 1.52 -20.90 9.99
C PRO A 99 0.04 -20.62 9.77
N LEU A 100 -0.33 -20.15 8.57
CA LEU A 100 -1.73 -19.86 8.24
C LEU A 100 -2.58 -21.13 8.25
N LEU A 101 -2.10 -22.22 7.65
CA LEU A 101 -2.78 -23.51 7.67
C LEU A 101 -2.84 -24.09 9.08
N CYS A 102 -1.74 -24.00 9.85
CA CYS A 102 -1.71 -24.42 11.25
C CYS A 102 -2.78 -23.70 12.09
N CYS A 103 -2.86 -22.37 11.96
CA CYS A 103 -3.88 -21.56 12.63
C CYS A 103 -5.30 -21.95 12.17
N GLY A 104 -5.50 -22.15 10.86
CA GLY A 104 -6.78 -22.62 10.32
C GLY A 104 -7.23 -23.97 10.89
N VAL A 105 -6.32 -24.94 10.99
CA VAL A 105 -6.61 -26.26 11.58
C VAL A 105 -6.97 -26.14 13.06
N LEU A 106 -6.22 -25.35 13.84
CA LEU A 106 -6.51 -25.12 15.26
C LEU A 106 -7.88 -24.47 15.45
N LEU A 107 -8.23 -23.48 14.63
CA LEU A 107 -9.52 -22.81 14.70
C LEU A 107 -10.71 -23.71 14.38
N ILE A 108 -10.53 -24.65 13.44
CA ILE A 108 -11.54 -25.68 13.14
C ILE A 108 -11.63 -26.68 14.30
N ALA A 109 -10.49 -27.10 14.87
CA ALA A 109 -10.45 -28.01 16.01
C ALA A 109 -11.16 -27.44 17.25
N PHE A 110 -11.06 -26.12 17.49
CA PHE A 110 -11.78 -25.42 18.54
C PHE A 110 -13.25 -25.13 18.22
N ASN A 111 -13.80 -25.66 17.11
CA ASN A 111 -15.17 -25.41 16.65
C ASN A 111 -15.53 -23.93 16.46
N VAL A 112 -14.53 -23.05 16.28
CA VAL A 112 -14.76 -21.62 16.00
C VAL A 112 -15.16 -21.39 14.54
N TYR A 113 -14.64 -22.23 13.63
CA TYR A 113 -14.93 -22.17 12.19
C TYR A 113 -15.47 -23.50 11.65
N SER A 114 -16.40 -23.41 10.71
CA SER A 114 -16.93 -24.54 9.94
C SER A 114 -16.66 -24.38 8.44
N PHE A 115 -16.52 -25.49 7.72
CA PHE A 115 -16.29 -25.47 6.27
C PHE A 115 -17.47 -24.88 5.51
N ARG A 116 -17.21 -23.78 4.77
CA ARG A 116 -18.20 -23.15 3.90
C ARG A 116 -17.95 -23.54 2.44
N HIS A 117 -18.94 -24.18 1.80
CA HIS A 117 -18.85 -24.64 0.41
C HIS A 117 -19.29 -23.59 -0.64
N ASN A 118 -19.58 -22.35 -0.22
CA ASN A 118 -20.00 -21.29 -1.15
C ASN A 118 -18.78 -20.50 -1.65
N PHE A 119 -18.28 -20.86 -2.84
CA PHE A 119 -17.17 -20.19 -3.51
C PHE A 119 -17.66 -19.02 -4.37
N ALA A 120 -17.48 -17.80 -3.85
CA ALA A 120 -17.74 -16.58 -4.61
C ALA A 120 -16.57 -16.27 -5.56
N TRP A 121 -16.54 -16.91 -6.74
CA TRP A 121 -15.50 -16.77 -7.77
C TRP A 121 -15.14 -15.31 -8.12
N VAL A 122 -16.14 -14.43 -8.20
CA VAL A 122 -15.92 -13.00 -8.47
C VAL A 122 -15.14 -12.31 -7.34
N ARG A 123 -15.42 -12.66 -6.09
CA ARG A 123 -14.70 -12.12 -4.93
C ARG A 123 -13.30 -12.71 -4.84
N PHE A 124 -13.13 -13.98 -5.20
CA PHE A 124 -11.82 -14.63 -5.29
C PHE A 124 -10.91 -13.93 -6.31
N GLY A 125 -11.41 -13.62 -7.52
CA GLY A 125 -10.63 -12.88 -8.51
C GLY A 125 -10.15 -11.50 -8.02
N LYS A 126 -11.00 -10.78 -7.27
CA LYS A 126 -10.60 -9.52 -6.63
C LYS A 126 -9.49 -9.70 -5.59
N ILE A 127 -9.57 -10.77 -4.79
CA ILE A 127 -8.55 -11.08 -3.78
C ILE A 127 -7.21 -11.39 -4.45
N VAL A 128 -7.21 -12.22 -5.51
CA VAL A 128 -6.00 -12.56 -6.26
C VAL A 128 -5.35 -11.31 -6.87
N ALA A 129 -6.15 -10.45 -7.50
CA ALA A 129 -5.65 -9.20 -8.07
C ALA A 129 -5.03 -8.29 -6.99
N ALA A 130 -5.67 -8.18 -5.83
CA ALA A 130 -5.16 -7.41 -4.70
C ALA A 130 -3.86 -8.01 -4.13
N SER A 131 -3.79 -9.34 -3.97
CA SER A 131 -2.61 -10.03 -3.41
C SER A 131 -1.38 -9.97 -4.31
N ILE A 132 -1.53 -9.61 -5.58
CA ILE A 132 -0.40 -9.36 -6.50
C ILE A 132 -0.07 -7.86 -6.52
N THR A 133 -1.10 -7.03 -6.69
CA THR A 133 -0.90 -5.59 -6.93
C THR A 133 -0.41 -4.87 -5.67
N VAL A 134 -1.00 -5.17 -4.51
CA VAL A 134 -0.70 -4.48 -3.25
C VAL A 134 0.76 -4.72 -2.84
N PRO A 135 1.28 -5.97 -2.78
CA PRO A 135 2.68 -6.19 -2.41
C PRO A 135 3.68 -5.55 -3.38
N VAL A 136 3.36 -5.48 -4.68
CA VAL A 136 4.24 -4.81 -5.66
C VAL A 136 4.31 -3.30 -5.39
N ILE A 137 3.17 -2.67 -5.08
CA ILE A 137 3.13 -1.25 -4.72
C ILE A 137 3.87 -1.02 -3.39
N GLU A 138 3.64 -1.86 -2.39
CA GLU A 138 4.27 -1.74 -1.08
C GLU A 138 5.79 -1.95 -1.16
N GLU A 139 6.27 -2.99 -1.84
CA GLU A 139 7.70 -3.25 -2.01
C GLU A 139 8.39 -2.09 -2.72
N THR A 140 7.79 -1.58 -3.80
CA THR A 140 8.36 -0.44 -4.55
C THR A 140 8.35 0.85 -3.74
N PHE A 141 7.29 1.10 -2.96
CA PHE A 141 7.17 2.30 -2.15
C PHE A 141 8.04 2.25 -0.89
N PHE A 142 7.91 1.20 -0.06
CA PHE A 142 8.61 1.12 1.22
C PHE A 142 10.09 0.78 1.06
N ARG A 143 10.41 -0.29 0.33
CA ARG A 143 11.82 -0.69 0.17
C ARG A 143 12.54 0.11 -0.91
N GLY A 144 11.88 0.41 -2.01
CA GLY A 144 12.46 1.26 -3.05
C GLY A 144 12.65 2.69 -2.57
N ILE A 145 11.53 3.39 -2.31
CA ILE A 145 11.55 4.84 -2.07
C ILE A 145 11.90 5.17 -0.62
N VAL A 146 11.10 4.73 0.35
CA VAL A 146 11.26 5.14 1.76
C VAL A 146 12.61 4.69 2.32
N LEU A 147 12.91 3.40 2.26
CA LEU A 147 14.15 2.85 2.77
C LEU A 147 15.36 3.40 2.00
N GLY A 148 15.28 3.49 0.66
CA GLY A 148 16.35 4.09 -0.15
C GLY A 148 16.66 5.53 0.26
N VAL A 149 15.65 6.35 0.54
CA VAL A 149 15.82 7.74 1.02
C VAL A 149 16.46 7.75 2.40
N LEU A 150 16.00 6.88 3.31
CA LEU A 150 16.53 6.83 4.67
C LEU A 150 17.95 6.28 4.71
N LEU A 151 18.33 5.32 3.86
CA LEU A 151 19.69 4.77 3.81
C LEU A 151 20.73 5.82 3.40
N ARG A 152 20.37 6.84 2.60
CA ARG A 152 21.24 7.98 2.29
C ARG A 152 21.67 8.79 3.51
N THR A 153 21.01 8.63 4.66
CA THR A 153 21.42 9.27 5.92
C THR A 153 22.58 8.57 6.63
N GLY A 154 23.01 7.40 6.15
CA GLY A 154 24.17 6.65 6.67
C GLY A 154 23.91 5.77 7.89
N ARG A 155 22.69 5.74 8.44
CA ARG A 155 22.33 4.95 9.64
C ARG A 155 21.42 3.77 9.30
N GLN A 156 22.00 2.71 8.75
CA GLN A 156 21.26 1.55 8.22
C GLN A 156 20.20 0.96 9.18
N TYR A 157 20.55 0.67 10.43
CA TYR A 157 19.61 0.09 11.38
C TYR A 157 18.43 1.00 11.74
N VAL A 158 18.69 2.31 11.86
CA VAL A 158 17.64 3.30 12.12
C VAL A 158 16.71 3.41 10.91
N SER A 159 17.27 3.36 9.71
CA SER A 159 16.50 3.39 8.46
C SER A 159 15.56 2.19 8.33
N ILE A 160 16.04 0.99 8.65
CA ILE A 160 15.22 -0.22 8.66
C ILE A 160 14.12 -0.11 9.71
N PHE A 161 14.46 0.26 10.95
CA PHE A 161 13.50 0.39 12.04
C PHE A 161 12.37 1.38 11.73
N VAL A 162 12.72 2.58 11.24
CA VAL A 162 11.71 3.60 10.89
C VAL A 162 10.83 3.14 9.74
N THR A 163 11.39 2.47 8.73
CA THR A 163 10.59 1.94 7.61
C THR A 163 9.63 0.86 8.08
N SER A 164 10.08 -0.06 8.95
CA SER A 164 9.22 -1.09 9.55
C SER A 164 8.12 -0.50 10.43
N ALA A 165 8.44 0.55 11.21
CA ALA A 165 7.45 1.24 12.04
C ALA A 165 6.37 1.92 11.18
N LEU A 166 6.76 2.56 10.07
CA LEU A 166 5.81 3.14 9.11
C LEU A 166 4.94 2.08 8.45
N PHE A 167 5.52 0.94 8.06
CA PHE A 167 4.76 -0.16 7.46
C PHE A 167 3.74 -0.75 8.42
N SER A 168 4.06 -0.89 9.72
CA SER A 168 3.16 -1.47 10.72
C SER A 168 1.93 -0.60 11.07
N VAL A 169 1.92 0.69 10.71
CA VAL A 169 0.78 1.58 10.95
C VAL A 169 -0.30 1.41 9.87
N ILE A 170 0.04 0.79 8.74
CA ILE A 170 -0.82 0.60 7.57
C ILE A 170 -1.41 -0.80 7.60
#